data_AF-A0A529M7H6-F1
#
_entry.id   AF-A0A529M7H6-F1
#
_cell.length_a   1.000
_cell.length_b   1.000
_cell.length_c   1.000
_cell.angle_alpha   90.00
_cell.angle_beta   90.00
_cell.angle_gamma   90.00
#
_symmetry.space_group_name_H-M   'P 1'
#
loop_
_entity.id
_entity.type
_entity.pdbx_description
1 polymer ?
#
loop_
_entity_poly.entity_id
_entity_poly.type
_entity_poly.pdbx_seq_one_letter_code
_entity_poly.pdbx_strand_id
1 'polypeptide(L)'
;MPWICAYTGLRVTEITQLRGVDVQADGDTPYLLITPEAGSTKSGRAWMTAVHPHLVELGLLDMFKAVGSGPAFYVPYPYGTDLTKLTGKPRSQEAGVRVGNWITEELGIPAPGGKPNHAWRHLFTSLSRKHDMDKQHRDFMLGSGPEDAREGYGDFPPSALAREITKLPRFDVKATTWR
;
A
#
# COMPACT_ATOMS: atom_id res chain seq x y z
N MET A 1 4.43 -7.97 2.05
CA MET A 1 3.41 -7.26 1.24
C MET A 1 2.03 -7.24 1.91
N PRO A 2 1.36 -8.36 2.26
CA PRO A 2 -0.02 -8.34 2.79
C PRO A 2 -0.22 -7.47 4.04
N TRP A 3 0.77 -7.45 4.95
CA TRP A 3 0.75 -6.55 6.12
C TRP A 3 0.62 -5.07 5.73
N ILE A 4 1.29 -4.64 4.65
CA ILE A 4 1.17 -3.26 4.15
C ILE A 4 -0.27 -3.00 3.70
N CYS A 5 -0.90 -3.94 2.98
CA CYS A 5 -2.31 -3.82 2.59
C CYS A 5 -3.23 -3.68 3.81
N ALA A 6 -3.02 -4.53 4.82
CA ALA A 6 -3.87 -4.59 6.01
C ALA A 6 -3.79 -3.30 6.83
N TYR A 7 -2.60 -2.69 6.94
CA TYR A 7 -2.41 -1.45 7.70
C TYR A 7 -2.70 -0.17 6.92
N THR A 8 -2.67 -0.17 5.59
CA THR A 8 -2.82 1.07 4.80
C THR A 8 -4.10 1.11 3.94
N GLY A 9 -4.72 -0.03 3.67
CA GLY A 9 -5.89 -0.13 2.78
C GLY A 9 -5.60 0.24 1.31
N LEU A 10 -4.33 0.44 0.94
CA LEU A 10 -3.92 0.63 -0.45
C LEU A 10 -4.28 -0.60 -1.29
N ARG A 11 -4.47 -0.37 -2.59
CA ARG A 11 -4.67 -1.47 -3.53
C ARG A 11 -3.40 -2.29 -3.63
N VAL A 12 -3.55 -3.61 -3.79
CA VAL A 12 -2.39 -4.51 -3.92
C VAL A 12 -1.43 -4.06 -5.03
N THR A 13 -1.95 -3.54 -6.15
CA THR A 13 -1.14 -3.06 -7.26
C THR A 13 -0.39 -1.76 -6.96
N GLU A 14 -0.95 -0.89 -6.11
CA GLU A 14 -0.28 0.31 -5.61
C GLU A 14 0.88 -0.07 -4.67
N ILE A 15 0.74 -1.16 -3.92
CA ILE A 15 1.80 -1.67 -3.06
C ILE A 15 2.86 -2.41 -3.88
N THR A 16 2.48 -3.27 -4.82
CA THR A 16 3.45 -4.07 -5.57
C THR A 16 4.35 -3.23 -6.47
N GLN A 17 3.95 -2.01 -6.81
CA GLN A 17 4.78 -1.06 -7.55
C GLN A 17 5.75 -0.24 -6.68
N LEU A 18 5.63 -0.25 -5.35
CA LEU A 18 6.49 0.55 -4.47
C LEU A 18 7.96 0.19 -4.63
N ARG A 19 8.78 1.23 -4.66
CA ARG A 19 10.25 1.19 -4.65
C ARG A 19 10.77 1.67 -3.29
N GLY A 20 12.03 1.40 -2.98
CA GLY A 20 12.63 1.91 -1.74
C GLY A 20 12.65 3.44 -1.68
N VAL A 21 12.84 4.10 -2.83
CA VAL A 21 12.76 5.59 -2.95
C VAL A 21 11.38 6.17 -2.71
N ASP A 22 10.34 5.34 -2.73
CA ASP A 22 8.96 5.76 -2.45
C ASP A 22 8.67 5.76 -0.93
N VAL A 23 9.60 5.28 -0.09
CA VAL A 23 9.56 5.47 1.36
C VAL A 23 10.31 6.75 1.71
N GLN A 24 9.57 7.75 2.19
CA GLN A 24 10.09 9.06 2.52
C GLN A 24 9.78 9.41 3.98
N ALA A 25 10.32 10.54 4.45
CA ALA A 25 10.08 11.02 5.79
C ALA A 25 9.97 12.54 5.82
N ASP A 26 9.09 13.04 6.68
CA ASP A 26 9.04 14.44 7.11
C ASP A 26 9.39 14.48 8.60
N GLY A 27 10.57 15.00 8.92
CA GLY A 27 11.21 14.80 10.23
C GLY A 27 11.31 13.31 10.57
N ASP A 28 10.76 12.93 11.73
CA ASP A 28 10.73 11.54 12.20
C ASP A 28 9.50 10.76 11.71
N THR A 29 8.69 11.32 10.81
CA THR A 29 7.43 10.70 10.35
C THR A 29 7.60 10.03 8.99
N PRO A 30 7.75 8.69 8.93
CA PRO A 30 7.83 7.98 7.67
C PRO A 30 6.46 7.87 6.99
N TYR A 31 6.47 7.97 5.66
CA TYR A 31 5.28 7.77 4.82
C TYR A 31 5.64 7.00 3.55
N LEU A 32 4.63 6.36 2.95
CA LEU A 32 4.72 5.78 1.63
C LEU A 32 4.17 6.79 0.62
N LEU A 33 4.97 7.16 -0.37
CA LEU A 33 4.56 7.98 -1.50
C LEU A 33 4.00 7.07 -2.61
N ILE A 34 2.74 7.25 -2.96
CA ILE A 34 2.13 6.59 -4.11
C ILE A 34 2.20 7.56 -5.28
N THR A 35 3.05 7.27 -6.26
CA THR A 35 3.33 8.15 -7.39
C THR A 35 3.16 7.43 -8.73
N PRO A 36 2.67 8.12 -9.79
CA PRO A 36 2.66 7.60 -11.16
C PRO A 36 4.03 7.18 -11.69
N GLU A 37 5.12 7.71 -11.12
CA GLU A 37 6.50 7.34 -11.49
C GLU A 37 6.84 5.87 -11.17
N ALA A 38 6.19 5.29 -10.16
CA ALA A 38 6.38 3.90 -9.77
C ALA A 38 5.53 2.93 -10.63
N GLY A 39 4.41 3.43 -11.17
CA GLY A 39 3.45 2.67 -11.94
C GLY A 39 2.10 3.37 -12.03
N SER A 40 1.24 2.93 -12.95
CA SER A 40 -0.06 3.57 -13.20
C SER A 40 -0.93 3.63 -11.94
N THR A 41 -1.29 4.84 -11.52
CA THR A 41 -2.33 5.07 -10.52
C THR A 41 -3.66 5.39 -11.20
N LYS A 42 -4.79 5.13 -10.53
CA LYS A 42 -6.13 5.37 -11.12
C LYS A 42 -6.36 6.84 -11.49
N SER A 43 -5.79 7.76 -10.72
CA SER A 43 -5.97 9.21 -10.87
C SER A 43 -4.84 9.90 -11.63
N GLY A 44 -3.71 9.23 -11.86
CA GLY A 44 -2.49 9.86 -12.39
C GLY A 44 -1.88 10.90 -11.45
N ARG A 45 -2.35 10.99 -10.20
CA ARG A 45 -1.85 11.92 -9.17
C ARG A 45 -0.98 11.19 -8.16
N ALA A 46 -0.05 11.93 -7.56
CA ALA A 46 0.67 11.47 -6.38
C ALA A 46 -0.13 11.78 -5.11
N TRP A 47 -0.06 10.88 -4.14
CA TRP A 47 -0.54 11.08 -2.76
C TRP A 47 0.33 10.24 -1.82
N MET A 48 0.08 10.31 -0.52
CA MET A 48 0.82 9.50 0.46
C MET A 48 -0.10 8.81 1.45
N THR A 49 0.44 7.78 2.10
CA THR A 49 -0.18 7.12 3.26
C THR A 49 0.84 6.99 4.38
N ALA A 50 0.40 7.13 5.62
CA ALA A 50 1.28 6.99 6.77
C ALA A 50 1.70 5.54 6.99
N VAL A 51 2.89 5.34 7.56
CA VAL A 51 3.37 4.02 7.98
C VAL A 51 2.95 3.77 9.42
N HIS A 52 2.19 2.70 9.65
CA HIS A 52 1.81 2.29 11.00
C HIS A 52 3.06 1.89 11.83
N PRO A 53 3.17 2.27 13.12
CA PRO A 53 4.35 1.96 13.94
C PRO A 53 4.71 0.47 13.99
N HIS A 54 3.70 -0.42 14.03
CA HIS A 54 3.94 -1.86 13.98
C HIS A 54 4.60 -2.33 12.68
N LEU A 55 4.37 -1.67 11.53
CA LEU A 55 5.12 -1.98 10.31
C LEU A 55 6.60 -1.59 10.43
N VAL A 56 6.89 -0.48 11.12
CA VAL A 56 8.27 -0.07 11.42
C VAL A 56 8.93 -1.13 12.30
N GLU A 57 8.26 -1.58 13.36
CA GLU A 57 8.74 -2.65 14.25
C GLU A 57 8.97 -3.98 13.51
N LEU A 58 8.16 -4.29 12.49
CA LEU A 58 8.33 -5.48 11.63
C LEU A 58 9.47 -5.32 10.61
N GLY A 59 10.21 -4.21 10.62
CA GLY A 59 11.36 -3.98 9.74
C GLY A 59 11.02 -3.46 8.36
N LEU A 60 9.83 -2.86 8.16
CA LEU A 60 9.40 -2.38 6.85
C LEU A 60 10.37 -1.35 6.26
N LEU A 61 10.81 -0.39 7.07
CA LEU A 61 11.69 0.68 6.61
C LEU A 61 13.06 0.13 6.20
N ASP A 62 13.61 -0.81 6.99
CA ASP A 62 14.88 -1.46 6.69
C ASP A 62 14.80 -2.30 5.40
N MET A 63 13.68 -3.01 5.19
CA MET A 63 13.42 -3.75 3.96
C MET A 63 13.46 -2.83 2.74
N PHE A 64 12.73 -1.70 2.76
CA PHE A 64 12.71 -0.76 1.63
C PHE A 64 14.05 -0.04 1.43
N LYS A 65 14.75 0.29 2.52
CA LYS A 65 16.11 0.84 2.45
C LYS A 65 17.07 -0.11 1.74
N ALA A 66 16.98 -1.41 2.03
CA ALA A 66 17.81 -2.43 1.38
C ALA A 66 17.46 -2.62 -0.11
N VAL A 67 16.20 -2.42 -0.50
CA VAL A 67 15.75 -2.48 -1.91
C VAL A 67 16.31 -1.33 -2.76
N GLY A 68 16.48 -0.13 -2.18
CA GLY A 68 17.00 1.03 -2.89
C GLY A 68 16.04 1.58 -3.95
N SER A 69 16.54 1.94 -5.13
CA SER A 69 15.70 2.56 -6.19
C SER A 69 14.83 1.57 -6.98
N GLY A 70 15.02 0.26 -6.76
CA GLY A 70 14.27 -0.79 -7.44
C GLY A 70 12.89 -1.06 -6.84
N PRO A 71 12.03 -1.81 -7.55
CA PRO A 71 10.76 -2.28 -7.00
C PRO A 71 10.98 -3.34 -5.90
N ALA A 72 10.17 -3.29 -4.85
CA ALA A 72 10.34 -4.17 -3.69
C ALA A 72 9.74 -5.58 -3.85
N PHE A 73 8.78 -5.77 -4.77
CA PHE A 73 7.95 -6.99 -4.82
C PHE A 73 8.03 -7.76 -6.14
N TYR A 74 8.88 -7.34 -7.06
CA TYR A 74 9.13 -8.06 -8.31
C TYR A 74 10.53 -7.74 -8.82
N VAL A 75 11.10 -8.63 -9.64
CA VAL A 75 12.37 -8.35 -10.32
C VAL A 75 12.09 -7.35 -11.45
N PRO A 76 12.79 -6.21 -11.56
CA PRO A 76 12.59 -5.26 -12.66
C PRO A 76 13.01 -5.85 -14.01
N TYR A 77 12.48 -5.32 -15.11
CA TYR A 77 12.98 -5.69 -16.43
C TYR A 77 14.44 -5.26 -16.59
N PRO A 78 15.25 -5.98 -17.40
CA PRO A 78 16.61 -5.56 -17.72
C PRO A 78 16.65 -4.13 -18.23
N TYR A 79 17.74 -3.41 -17.93
CA TYR A 79 17.94 -2.06 -18.44
C TYR A 79 17.86 -2.02 -19.97
N GLY A 80 17.19 -1.01 -20.52
CA GLY A 80 16.99 -0.86 -21.96
C GLY A 80 15.86 -1.72 -22.56
N THR A 81 15.10 -2.45 -21.75
CA THR A 81 13.92 -3.18 -22.24
C THR A 81 12.88 -2.18 -22.78
N ASP A 82 12.49 -2.36 -24.05
CA ASP A 82 11.39 -1.62 -24.67
C ASP A 82 10.05 -2.13 -24.12
N LEU A 83 9.51 -1.41 -23.14
CA LEU A 83 8.27 -1.79 -22.46
C LEU A 83 7.05 -1.79 -23.40
N THR A 84 7.11 -1.10 -24.55
CA THR A 84 5.98 -1.04 -25.51
C THR A 84 5.81 -2.35 -26.29
N LYS A 85 6.86 -3.17 -26.36
CA LYS A 85 6.84 -4.48 -27.04
C LYS A 85 6.44 -5.63 -26.13
N LEU A 86 6.28 -5.37 -24.83
CA LEU A 86 5.90 -6.40 -23.88
C LEU A 86 4.41 -6.75 -24.05
N THR A 87 4.12 -8.04 -24.09
CA THR A 87 2.76 -8.57 -24.06
C THR A 87 2.42 -9.05 -22.66
N GLY A 88 1.14 -9.01 -22.30
CA GLY A 88 0.66 -9.46 -20.99
C GLY A 88 0.57 -8.34 -19.94
N LYS A 89 0.53 -8.75 -18.67
CA LYS A 89 0.39 -7.82 -17.53
C LYS A 89 1.75 -7.26 -17.11
N PRO A 90 1.83 -6.00 -16.67
CA PRO A 90 3.03 -5.49 -16.01
C PRO A 90 3.41 -6.36 -14.80
N ARG A 91 4.72 -6.53 -14.51
CA ARG A 91 5.21 -7.35 -13.39
C ARG A 91 4.62 -6.99 -12.03
N SER A 92 4.33 -5.70 -11.79
CA SER A 92 3.64 -5.26 -10.57
C SER A 92 2.23 -5.85 -10.45
N GLN A 93 1.48 -5.93 -11.56
CA GLN A 93 0.17 -6.56 -11.60
C GLN A 93 0.28 -8.09 -11.44
N GLU A 94 1.27 -8.71 -12.08
CA GLU A 94 1.54 -10.15 -11.91
C GLU A 94 1.83 -10.50 -10.45
N ALA A 95 2.65 -9.69 -9.75
CA ALA A 95 2.91 -9.86 -8.32
C ALA A 95 1.61 -9.77 -7.49
N GLY A 96 0.70 -8.87 -7.85
CA GLY A 96 -0.62 -8.77 -7.21
C GLY A 96 -1.51 -10.00 -7.49
N VAL A 97 -1.47 -10.54 -8.71
CA VAL A 97 -2.17 -11.78 -9.07
C VAL A 97 -1.64 -12.96 -8.25
N ARG A 98 -0.32 -13.11 -8.13
CA ARG A 98 0.30 -14.18 -7.33
C ARG A 98 -0.18 -14.16 -5.88
N VAL A 99 -0.35 -13.00 -5.28
CA VAL A 99 -0.90 -12.89 -3.92
C VAL A 99 -2.37 -13.30 -3.88
N GLY A 100 -3.15 -12.94 -4.90
CA GLY A 100 -4.53 -13.38 -5.01
C GLY A 100 -4.63 -14.90 -5.08
N ASN A 101 -3.82 -15.53 -5.93
CA ASN A 101 -3.75 -16.98 -6.09
C ASN A 101 -3.26 -17.65 -4.80
N TRP A 102 -2.24 -17.13 -4.13
CA TRP A 102 -1.79 -17.64 -2.83
C TRP A 102 -2.93 -17.68 -1.80
N ILE A 103 -3.74 -16.62 -1.72
CA ILE A 103 -4.90 -16.56 -0.81
C ILE A 103 -5.94 -17.64 -1.16
N THR A 104 -6.28 -17.82 -2.43
CA THR A 104 -7.41 -18.68 -2.83
C THR A 104 -7.03 -20.13 -3.11
N GLU A 105 -5.87 -20.36 -3.71
CA GLU A 105 -5.40 -21.67 -4.17
C GLU A 105 -4.53 -22.36 -3.13
N GLU A 106 -3.63 -21.64 -2.47
CA GLU A 106 -2.72 -22.24 -1.48
C GLU A 106 -3.30 -22.22 -0.06
N LEU A 107 -3.87 -21.09 0.38
CA LEU A 107 -4.50 -20.98 1.70
C LEU A 107 -5.96 -21.47 1.71
N GLY A 108 -6.58 -21.66 0.54
CA GLY A 108 -7.98 -22.09 0.43
C GLY A 108 -9.00 -21.09 0.99
N ILE A 109 -8.63 -19.82 1.16
CA ILE A 109 -9.52 -18.81 1.72
C ILE A 109 -10.48 -18.34 0.62
N PRO A 110 -11.80 -18.52 0.79
CA PRO A 110 -12.76 -18.12 -0.21
C PRO A 110 -12.77 -16.60 -0.40
N ALA A 111 -12.89 -16.15 -1.64
CA ALA A 111 -13.03 -14.75 -1.99
C ALA A 111 -14.38 -14.50 -2.69
N PRO A 112 -15.49 -14.36 -1.93
CA PRO A 112 -16.78 -13.98 -2.49
C PRO A 112 -16.64 -12.68 -3.30
N GLY A 113 -16.95 -12.73 -4.60
CA GLY A 113 -16.75 -11.61 -5.53
C GLY A 113 -15.44 -11.62 -6.31
N GLY A 114 -14.61 -12.68 -6.18
CA GLY A 114 -13.44 -12.93 -7.04
C GLY A 114 -12.31 -11.92 -6.89
N LYS A 115 -12.25 -11.20 -5.76
CA LYS A 115 -11.28 -10.13 -5.51
C LYS A 115 -10.63 -10.30 -4.12
N PRO A 116 -9.85 -11.38 -3.89
CA PRO A 116 -9.23 -11.67 -2.59
C PRO A 116 -8.43 -10.49 -2.04
N ASN A 117 -7.66 -9.82 -2.90
CA ASN A 117 -6.85 -8.66 -2.53
C ASN A 117 -7.67 -7.44 -2.06
N HIS A 118 -8.95 -7.32 -2.45
CA HIS A 118 -9.79 -6.19 -2.03
C HIS A 118 -10.23 -6.32 -0.56
N ALA A 119 -10.21 -7.53 0.01
CA ALA A 119 -10.59 -7.78 1.40
C ALA A 119 -9.76 -6.95 2.38
N TRP A 120 -8.47 -6.71 2.12
CA TRP A 120 -7.62 -5.87 2.97
C TRP A 120 -8.09 -4.42 3.04
N ARG A 121 -8.51 -3.85 1.91
CA ARG A 121 -9.07 -2.49 1.89
C ARG A 121 -10.41 -2.41 2.62
N HIS A 122 -11.24 -3.46 2.52
CA HIS A 122 -12.46 -3.55 3.32
C HIS A 122 -12.14 -3.64 4.82
N LEU A 123 -11.17 -4.47 5.20
CA LEU A 123 -10.69 -4.59 6.58
C LEU A 123 -10.22 -3.24 7.12
N PHE A 124 -9.30 -2.57 6.42
CA PHE A 124 -8.81 -1.24 6.79
C PHE A 124 -9.96 -0.24 6.95
N THR A 125 -10.90 -0.21 6.00
CA THR A 125 -12.06 0.69 6.07
C THR A 125 -12.95 0.36 7.29
N SER A 126 -13.21 -0.90 7.57
CA SER A 126 -13.98 -1.32 8.74
C SER A 126 -13.27 -0.96 10.05
N LEU A 127 -11.96 -1.19 10.15
CA LEU A 127 -11.18 -0.85 11.34
C LEU A 127 -11.09 0.67 11.54
N SER A 128 -10.87 1.44 10.48
CA SER A 128 -10.83 2.91 10.55
C SER A 128 -12.14 3.49 11.11
N ARG A 129 -13.29 2.93 10.71
CA ARG A 129 -14.61 3.32 11.25
C ARG A 129 -14.79 2.89 12.69
N LYS A 130 -14.31 1.70 13.05
CA LYS A 130 -14.41 1.15 14.41
C LYS A 130 -13.56 1.91 15.42
N HIS A 131 -12.43 2.47 14.98
CA HIS A 131 -11.43 3.11 15.83
C HIS A 131 -11.38 4.64 15.64
N ASP A 132 -12.49 5.23 15.18
CA ASP A 132 -12.68 6.68 15.07
C ASP A 132 -11.54 7.40 14.32
N MET A 133 -11.02 6.75 13.27
CA MET A 133 -10.12 7.40 12.31
C MET A 133 -10.94 8.42 11.52
N ASP A 134 -10.41 9.63 11.41
CA ASP A 134 -11.07 10.70 10.68
C ASP A 134 -11.33 10.28 9.21
N LYS A 135 -12.54 10.58 8.72
CA LYS A 135 -12.97 10.19 7.37
C LYS A 135 -12.06 10.77 6.31
N GLN A 136 -11.72 12.06 6.39
CA GLN A 136 -10.96 12.74 5.34
C GLN A 136 -9.51 12.24 5.31
N HIS A 137 -8.89 12.05 6.48
CA HIS A 137 -7.55 11.48 6.55
C HIS A 137 -7.52 10.04 6.03
N ARG A 138 -8.51 9.21 6.39
CA ARG A 138 -8.68 7.86 5.84
C ARG A 138 -8.81 7.89 4.32
N ASP A 139 -9.71 8.72 3.81
CA ASP A 139 -10.02 8.78 2.37
C ASP A 139 -8.82 9.30 1.57
N PHE A 140 -8.08 10.28 2.11
CA PHE A 140 -6.80 10.72 1.55
C PHE A 140 -5.77 9.59 1.48
N MET A 141 -5.54 8.87 2.59
CA MET A 141 -4.60 7.73 2.63
C MET A 141 -5.00 6.60 1.67
N LEU A 142 -6.30 6.47 1.38
CA LEU A 142 -6.87 5.52 0.44
C LEU A 142 -6.79 5.99 -1.03
N GLY A 143 -6.25 7.18 -1.30
CA GLY A 143 -6.14 7.79 -2.62
C GLY A 143 -7.47 8.25 -3.21
N SER A 144 -8.45 8.57 -2.38
CA SER A 144 -9.72 9.16 -2.80
C SER A 144 -9.56 10.66 -3.06
N GLY A 145 -10.28 11.18 -4.05
CA GLY A 145 -10.39 12.62 -4.26
C GLY A 145 -11.42 13.25 -3.32
N PRO A 146 -11.41 14.59 -3.19
CA PRO A 146 -12.38 15.31 -2.38
C PRO A 146 -13.81 15.12 -2.94
N GLU A 147 -14.79 14.99 -2.05
CA GLU A 147 -16.21 14.91 -2.40
C GLU A 147 -16.81 16.30 -2.64
N ASP A 148 -16.26 17.35 -2.01
CA ASP A 148 -16.65 18.74 -2.24
C ASP A 148 -15.45 19.71 -2.29
N ALA A 149 -15.72 20.98 -2.64
CA ALA A 149 -14.67 21.99 -2.80
C ALA A 149 -13.97 22.36 -1.49
N ARG A 150 -14.60 22.17 -0.33
CA ARG A 150 -14.04 22.52 0.97
C ARG A 150 -12.99 21.52 1.43
N GLU A 151 -13.20 20.25 1.13
CA GLU A 151 -12.22 19.18 1.35
C GLU A 151 -10.93 19.36 0.53
N GLY A 152 -10.95 20.24 -0.47
CA GLY A 152 -9.76 20.63 -1.23
C GLY A 152 -8.90 21.72 -0.57
N TYR A 153 -9.34 22.34 0.53
CA TYR A 153 -8.54 23.34 1.24
C TYR A 153 -7.67 22.72 2.33
N GLY A 154 -6.45 23.23 2.45
CA GLY A 154 -5.44 22.69 3.35
C GLY A 154 -4.72 21.48 2.77
N ASP A 155 -3.81 20.92 3.56
CA ASP A 155 -3.06 19.73 3.18
C ASP A 155 -3.14 18.70 4.31
N PHE A 156 -2.78 17.45 4.02
CA PHE A 156 -2.71 16.36 4.97
C PHE A 156 -1.23 16.07 5.30
N PRO A 157 -0.61 16.81 6.23
CA PRO A 157 0.80 16.62 6.52
C PRO A 157 1.06 15.19 7.06
N PRO A 158 2.25 14.61 6.82
CA PRO A 158 2.56 13.24 7.25
C PRO A 158 2.27 12.98 8.73
N SER A 159 2.56 13.96 9.60
CA SER A 159 2.29 13.88 11.03
C SER A 159 0.80 13.76 11.38
N ALA A 160 -0.09 14.42 10.62
CA ALA A 160 -1.53 14.29 10.80
C ALA A 160 -2.02 12.90 10.39
N LEU A 161 -1.51 12.36 9.27
CA LEU A 161 -1.81 11.00 8.83
C LEU A 161 -1.28 9.96 9.82
N ALA A 162 -0.08 10.17 10.35
CA ALA A 162 0.52 9.29 11.35
C ALA A 162 -0.27 9.24 12.66
N ARG A 163 -0.76 10.39 13.13
CA ARG A 163 -1.68 10.43 14.29
C ARG A 163 -2.91 9.56 14.04
N GLU A 164 -3.51 9.65 12.85
CA GLU A 164 -4.70 8.86 12.51
C GLU A 164 -4.40 7.37 12.34
N ILE A 165 -3.30 7.00 11.65
CA ILE A 165 -2.96 5.58 11.42
C ILE A 165 -2.73 4.83 12.74
N THR A 166 -2.19 5.49 13.76
CA THR A 166 -1.91 4.89 15.08
C THR A 166 -3.16 4.48 15.87
N LYS A 167 -4.35 4.93 15.46
CA LYS A 167 -5.63 4.49 16.05
C LYS A 167 -5.95 3.03 15.72
N LEU A 168 -5.37 2.49 14.65
CA LEU A 168 -5.59 1.10 14.27
C LEU A 168 -4.87 0.16 15.26
N PRO A 169 -5.51 -0.93 15.70
CA PRO A 169 -4.88 -1.88 16.59
C PRO A 169 -3.77 -2.66 15.85
N ARG A 170 -2.81 -3.16 16.61
CA ARG A 170 -1.83 -4.12 16.09
C ARG A 170 -2.53 -5.44 15.76
N PHE A 171 -2.24 -5.99 14.59
CA PHE A 171 -2.53 -7.39 14.30
C PHE A 171 -1.64 -8.29 15.14
N ASP A 172 -2.20 -9.41 15.61
CA ASP A 172 -1.42 -10.50 16.21
C ASP A 172 -0.64 -11.22 15.10
N VAL A 173 0.67 -10.99 15.05
CA VAL A 173 1.56 -11.59 14.05
C VAL A 173 2.25 -12.79 14.67
N LYS A 174 1.88 -13.98 14.20
CA LYS A 174 2.54 -15.23 14.58
C LYS A 174 3.73 -15.47 13.67
N ALA A 175 4.86 -15.90 14.24
CA ALA A 175 5.97 -16.40 13.46
C ALA A 175 5.49 -17.59 12.61
N THR A 176 5.81 -17.57 11.32
CA THR A 176 5.47 -18.67 10.41
C THR A 176 6.70 -19.07 9.61
N THR A 177 6.67 -20.27 9.03
CA THR A 177 7.71 -20.74 8.10
C THR A 177 7.59 -20.15 6.70
N TRP A 178 6.52 -19.40 6.41
CA TRP A 178 6.33 -18.70 5.14
C TRP A 178 7.38 -17.59 5.03
N ARG A 179 8.26 -17.71 4.04
CA ARG A 179 9.27 -16.71 3.66
C ARG A 179 8.90 -16.12 2.31
#